data_AF-A0AA38U8S1-F1
#
_entry.id   AF-A0AA38U8S1-F1
#
_cell.length_a   1.000
_cell.length_b   1.000
_cell.length_c   1.000
_cell.angle_alpha   90.00
_cell.angle_beta   90.00
_cell.angle_gamma   90.00
#
_symmetry.space_group_name_H-M   'P 1'
#
loop_
_entity.id
_entity.type
_entity.pdbx_description
1 polymer ?
#
loop_
_entity_poly.entity_id
_entity_poly.type
_entity_poly.pdbx_seq_one_letter_code
_entity_poly.pdbx_strand_id
1 'polypeptide(L)'
;MTTPLPKRDERSAPKFDPKNEALLPNFFEEFERTAKAAGIDGDAAQMKKAVMGYLDVNTLLFWQTMDAYEDALSPWEDFKKEVLGYYPGALTRAEATVEELLKVVESYRKRGISSVSILNEFHREFTVVGKALVK
;
A
#
# COMPACT_ATOMS: atom_id res chain seq x y z
N MET A 1 -5.80 27.08 3.89
CA MET A 1 -6.84 26.63 2.96
C MET A 1 -6.80 25.11 2.98
N THR A 2 -7.93 24.43 3.17
CA THR A 2 -8.02 22.97 3.12
C THR A 2 -8.26 22.52 1.68
N THR A 3 -7.67 21.39 1.29
CA THR A 3 -7.88 20.79 -0.04
C THR A 3 -8.94 19.70 0.08
N PRO A 4 -9.99 19.68 -0.73
CA PRO A 4 -10.97 18.59 -0.68
C PRO A 4 -10.32 17.24 -0.96
N LEU A 5 -10.90 16.17 -0.42
CA LEU A 5 -10.48 14.81 -0.76
C LEU A 5 -10.64 14.59 -2.28
N PRO A 6 -9.64 14.01 -2.96
CA PRO A 6 -9.74 13.68 -4.37
C PRO A 6 -10.82 12.60 -4.59
N LYS A 7 -11.52 12.67 -5.72
CA LYS A 7 -12.43 11.60 -6.12
C LYS A 7 -11.63 10.36 -6.50
N ARG A 8 -12.20 9.17 -6.30
CA ARG A 8 -11.54 7.87 -6.53
C ARG A 8 -10.90 7.73 -7.92
N ASP A 9 -11.51 8.32 -8.95
CA ASP A 9 -11.07 8.27 -10.34
C ASP A 9 -9.98 9.30 -10.69
N GLU A 10 -9.70 10.24 -9.80
CA GLU A 10 -8.67 11.25 -10.01
C GLU A 10 -7.26 10.67 -9.87
N ARG A 11 -6.31 11.28 -10.60
CA ARG A 11 -4.90 10.85 -10.58
C ARG A 11 -4.26 10.97 -9.19
N SER A 12 -4.72 11.94 -8.39
CA SER A 12 -4.23 12.22 -7.03
C SER A 12 -4.85 11.35 -5.95
N ALA A 13 -5.84 10.51 -6.28
CA ALA A 13 -6.46 9.63 -5.31
C ALA A 13 -5.50 8.52 -4.87
N PRO A 14 -5.45 8.19 -3.57
CA PRO A 14 -4.81 6.98 -3.08
C PRO A 14 -5.37 5.75 -3.80
N LYS A 15 -4.50 4.81 -4.16
CA LYS A 15 -4.89 3.59 -4.88
C LYS A 15 -4.41 2.36 -4.13
N PHE A 16 -5.32 1.41 -3.96
CA PHE A 16 -5.00 0.10 -3.41
C PHE A 16 -5.42 -0.99 -4.38
N ASP A 17 -4.51 -1.93 -4.63
CA ASP A 17 -4.81 -3.19 -5.30
C ASP A 17 -4.68 -4.31 -4.26
N PRO A 18 -5.78 -4.98 -3.88
CA PRO A 18 -5.75 -6.05 -2.88
C PRO A 18 -4.90 -7.26 -3.34
N LYS A 19 -4.55 -7.37 -4.62
CA LYS A 19 -3.62 -8.40 -5.12
C LYS A 19 -2.16 -8.08 -4.81
N ASN A 20 -1.85 -6.85 -4.41
CA ASN A 20 -0.52 -6.40 -4.06
C ASN A 20 -0.51 -5.86 -2.62
N GLU A 21 -0.70 -6.78 -1.67
CA GLU A 21 -0.79 -6.50 -0.23
C GLU A 21 0.39 -5.67 0.29
N ALA A 22 1.59 -5.85 -0.28
CA ALA A 22 2.81 -5.11 0.09
C ALA A 22 2.70 -3.59 -0.11
N LEU A 23 1.74 -3.12 -0.93
CA LEU A 23 1.47 -1.69 -1.12
C LEU A 23 0.43 -1.12 -0.15
N LEU A 24 -0.21 -1.96 0.68
CA LEU A 24 -1.22 -1.51 1.64
C LEU A 24 -0.67 -0.48 2.65
N PRO A 25 0.56 -0.62 3.20
CA PRO A 25 1.13 0.42 4.06
C PRO A 25 1.27 1.77 3.34
N ASN A 26 1.78 1.75 2.09
CA ASN A 26 1.92 2.95 1.28
C ASN A 26 0.56 3.59 0.98
N PHE A 27 -0.48 2.79 0.71
CA PHE A 27 -1.84 3.27 0.51
C PHE A 27 -2.35 4.04 1.74
N PHE A 28 -2.13 3.51 2.95
CA PHE A 28 -2.51 4.21 4.18
C PHE A 28 -1.74 5.52 4.36
N GLU A 29 -0.43 5.54 4.12
CA GLU A 29 0.37 6.79 4.19
C GLU A 29 -0.12 7.84 3.18
N GLU A 30 -0.44 7.43 1.95
CA GLU A 30 -1.01 8.31 0.93
C GLU A 30 -2.37 8.87 1.33
N PHE A 31 -3.24 8.02 1.89
CA PHE A 31 -4.54 8.43 2.39
C PHE A 31 -4.40 9.41 3.56
N GLU A 32 -3.54 9.15 4.53
CA GLU A 32 -3.32 10.01 5.70
C GLU A 32 -2.81 11.40 5.31
N ARG A 33 -1.87 11.48 4.36
CA ARG A 33 -1.42 12.76 3.81
C ARG A 33 -2.57 13.53 3.17
N THR A 34 -3.44 12.83 2.45
CA THR A 34 -4.61 13.40 1.78
C THR A 34 -5.67 13.85 2.80
N ALA A 35 -5.92 13.05 3.83
CA ALA A 35 -6.82 13.35 4.94
C ALA A 35 -6.35 14.58 5.73
N LYS A 36 -5.04 14.67 6.01
CA LYS A 36 -4.42 15.83 6.65
C LYS A 36 -4.54 17.10 5.82
N ALA A 37 -4.36 17.02 4.51
CA ALA A 37 -4.57 18.16 3.61
C ALA A 37 -6.04 18.61 3.57
N ALA A 38 -6.98 17.68 3.76
CA ALA A 38 -8.40 17.95 3.89
C ALA A 38 -8.84 18.40 5.30
N GLY A 39 -7.97 18.27 6.30
CA GLY A 39 -8.23 18.64 7.69
C GLY A 39 -9.16 17.68 8.43
N ILE A 40 -9.17 16.40 8.05
CA ILE A 40 -10.00 15.35 8.68
C ILE A 40 -9.19 14.39 9.56
N ASP A 41 -7.88 14.59 9.69
CA ASP A 41 -6.94 13.72 10.40
C ASP A 41 -7.14 13.69 11.93
N GLY A 42 -7.98 14.59 12.46
CA GLY A 42 -8.37 14.62 13.88
C GLY A 42 -9.64 13.82 14.21
N ASP A 43 -10.35 13.29 13.22
CA ASP A 43 -11.61 12.56 13.42
C ASP A 43 -11.49 11.13 12.87
N ALA A 44 -11.29 10.16 13.77
CA ALA A 44 -11.11 8.76 13.40
C ALA A 44 -12.32 8.18 12.66
N ALA A 45 -13.55 8.56 13.02
CA ALA A 45 -14.76 8.08 12.36
C ALA A 45 -14.85 8.65 10.93
N GLN A 46 -14.48 9.92 10.74
CA GLN A 46 -14.41 10.53 9.42
C GLN A 46 -13.32 9.90 8.55
N MET A 47 -12.14 9.59 9.12
CA MET A 47 -11.06 8.90 8.41
C MET A 47 -11.48 7.50 7.93
N LYS A 48 -12.05 6.69 8.82
CA LYS A 48 -12.57 5.35 8.49
C LYS A 48 -13.62 5.40 7.39
N LYS A 49 -14.54 6.36 7.43
CA LYS A 49 -15.55 6.52 6.36
C LYS A 49 -14.93 6.98 5.04
N ALA A 50 -13.97 7.90 5.10
CA ALA A 50 -13.34 8.47 3.91
C ALA A 50 -12.46 7.47 3.17
N VAL A 51 -11.70 6.61 3.88
CA VAL A 51 -10.79 5.64 3.24
C VAL A 51 -11.55 4.63 2.37
N MET A 52 -12.78 4.27 2.76
CA MET A 52 -13.65 3.37 1.98
C MET A 52 -13.91 3.88 0.56
N GLY A 53 -13.90 5.21 0.36
CA GLY A 53 -14.11 5.83 -0.94
C GLY A 53 -13.04 5.48 -1.99
N TYR A 54 -11.90 4.94 -1.57
CA TYR A 54 -10.79 4.59 -2.46
C TYR A 54 -10.71 3.09 -2.78
N LEU A 55 -11.54 2.26 -2.13
CA LEU A 55 -11.48 0.80 -2.21
C LEU A 55 -12.38 0.24 -3.33
N ASP A 56 -12.02 -0.92 -3.87
CA ASP A 56 -12.96 -1.71 -4.67
C ASP A 56 -14.09 -2.30 -3.80
N VAL A 57 -15.14 -2.77 -4.46
CA VAL A 57 -16.37 -3.20 -3.78
C VAL A 57 -16.11 -4.36 -2.81
N ASN A 58 -15.25 -5.32 -3.17
CA ASN A 58 -14.98 -6.48 -2.31
C ASN A 58 -14.15 -6.07 -1.09
N THR A 59 -13.12 -5.25 -1.30
CA THR A 59 -12.27 -4.73 -0.22
C THR A 59 -13.08 -3.83 0.74
N LEU A 60 -13.96 -2.98 0.19
CA LEU A 60 -14.87 -2.14 0.98
C LEU A 60 -15.78 -2.99 1.87
N LEU A 61 -16.47 -3.98 1.28
CA LEU A 61 -17.40 -4.84 2.03
C LEU A 61 -16.67 -5.58 3.15
N PHE A 62 -15.46 -6.05 2.89
CA PHE A 62 -14.64 -6.71 3.89
C PHE A 62 -14.20 -5.78 5.02
N TRP A 63 -13.71 -4.57 4.72
CA TRP A 63 -13.28 -3.64 5.77
C TRP A 63 -14.44 -3.13 6.64
N GLN A 64 -15.66 -3.14 6.11
CA GLN A 64 -16.86 -2.79 6.87
C GLN A 64 -17.24 -3.82 7.93
N THR A 65 -16.76 -5.07 7.84
CA THR A 65 -17.03 -6.10 8.85
C THR A 65 -16.04 -6.10 10.01
N MET A 66 -15.10 -5.13 10.04
CA MET A 66 -14.06 -5.05 11.06
C MET A 66 -14.60 -4.42 12.34
N ASP A 67 -14.23 -4.98 13.49
CA ASP A 67 -14.71 -4.51 14.80
C ASP A 67 -14.29 -3.05 15.03
N ALA A 68 -13.05 -2.70 14.65
CA ALA A 68 -12.54 -1.34 14.74
C ALA A 68 -13.21 -0.39 13.74
N TYR A 69 -13.88 -0.87 12.69
CA TYR A 69 -14.69 -0.02 11.82
C TYR A 69 -16.06 0.27 12.45
N GLU A 70 -16.71 -0.74 13.00
CA GLU A 70 -18.02 -0.61 13.65
C GLU A 70 -17.96 0.24 14.92
N ASP A 71 -16.87 0.14 15.69
CA ASP A 71 -16.66 0.98 16.86
C ASP A 71 -16.24 2.41 16.46
N ALA A 72 -17.18 3.35 16.61
CA ALA A 72 -16.94 4.77 16.36
C ALA A 72 -15.89 5.40 17.29
N LEU A 73 -15.65 4.83 18.47
CA LEU A 73 -14.64 5.29 19.43
C LEU A 73 -13.26 4.69 19.17
N SER A 74 -13.19 3.61 18.38
CA SER A 74 -11.93 2.96 18.06
C SER A 74 -11.00 3.96 17.32
N PRO A 75 -9.74 4.13 17.77
CA PRO A 75 -8.76 4.95 17.08
C PRO A 75 -8.50 4.51 15.64
N TRP A 76 -8.08 5.45 14.80
CA TRP A 76 -7.64 5.17 13.43
C TRP A 76 -6.52 4.11 13.36
N GLU A 77 -5.59 4.14 14.32
CA GLU A 77 -4.49 3.18 14.39
C GLU A 77 -4.95 1.74 14.67
N ASP A 78 -5.99 1.56 15.49
CA ASP A 78 -6.54 0.22 15.77
C ASP A 78 -7.23 -0.36 14.53
N PHE A 79 -7.95 0.49 13.79
CA PHE A 79 -8.51 0.11 12.49
C PHE A 79 -7.42 -0.30 11.50
N LYS A 80 -6.36 0.49 11.30
CA LYS A 80 -5.24 0.11 10.43
C LYS A 80 -4.59 -1.20 10.88
N LYS A 81 -4.40 -1.40 12.17
CA LYS A 81 -3.79 -2.60 12.73
C LYS A 81 -4.64 -3.84 12.45
N GLU A 82 -5.95 -3.75 12.66
CA GLU A 82 -6.88 -4.82 12.33
C GLU A 82 -6.84 -5.14 10.84
N VAL A 83 -6.95 -4.12 9.98
CA VAL A 83 -6.82 -4.27 8.52
C VAL A 83 -5.54 -5.01 8.18
N LEU A 84 -4.38 -4.49 8.60
CA LEU A 84 -3.06 -5.07 8.28
C LEU A 84 -2.93 -6.53 8.78
N GLY A 85 -3.62 -6.90 9.86
CA GLY A 85 -3.67 -8.28 10.35
C GLY A 85 -4.27 -9.29 9.36
N TYR A 86 -5.17 -8.84 8.48
CA TYR A 86 -5.77 -9.67 7.44
C TYR A 86 -4.98 -9.70 6.12
N TYR A 87 -3.96 -8.86 5.99
CA TYR A 87 -3.07 -8.81 4.83
C TYR A 87 -1.64 -9.13 5.27
N PRO A 88 -1.29 -10.42 5.46
CA PRO A 88 0.05 -10.79 5.93
C PRO A 88 1.17 -10.33 4.97
N GLY A 89 0.87 -10.17 3.67
CA GLY A 89 1.78 -9.59 2.69
C GLY A 89 1.99 -8.08 2.84
N ALA A 90 1.19 -7.39 3.66
CA ALA A 90 1.38 -5.98 4.04
C ALA A 90 2.32 -5.82 5.24
N LEU A 91 2.29 -6.79 6.17
CA LEU A 91 3.12 -6.81 7.38
C LEU A 91 4.53 -7.33 7.11
N THR A 92 4.65 -8.20 6.13
CA THR A 92 5.93 -8.62 5.59
C THR A 92 6.27 -7.65 4.47
N ARG A 93 7.34 -6.87 4.61
CA ARG A 93 8.16 -6.61 3.42
C ARG A 93 8.58 -8.02 3.03
N ALA A 94 7.90 -8.66 2.07
CA ALA A 94 8.09 -10.06 1.71
C ALA A 94 9.56 -10.38 1.93
N GLU A 95 9.86 -11.25 2.91
CA GLU A 95 11.24 -11.48 3.33
C GLU A 95 11.98 -11.83 2.05
N ALA A 96 12.78 -10.88 1.56
CA ALA A 96 13.32 -11.01 0.22
C ALA A 96 14.09 -12.32 0.22
N THR A 97 13.68 -13.25 -0.63
CA THR A 97 14.32 -14.55 -0.66
C THR A 97 15.45 -14.52 -1.68
N VAL A 98 16.43 -15.39 -1.50
CA VAL A 98 17.43 -15.64 -2.56
C VAL A 98 16.74 -16.07 -3.85
N GLU A 99 15.60 -16.78 -3.76
CA GLU A 99 14.80 -17.18 -4.92
C GLU A 99 14.22 -15.99 -5.68
N GLU A 100 13.70 -14.96 -5.00
CA GLU A 100 13.24 -13.73 -5.64
C GLU A 100 14.38 -12.97 -6.31
N LEU A 101 15.55 -12.90 -5.66
CA LEU A 101 16.73 -12.28 -6.26
C LEU A 101 17.14 -13.03 -7.54
N LEU A 102 17.11 -14.37 -7.51
CA LEU A 102 17.35 -15.21 -8.69
C LEU A 102 16.28 -15.03 -9.77
N LYS A 103 15.00 -14.82 -9.41
CA LYS A 103 13.93 -14.50 -10.38
C LYS A 103 14.22 -13.19 -11.11
N VAL A 104 14.70 -12.16 -10.41
CA VAL A 104 15.13 -10.90 -11.03
C VAL A 104 16.28 -11.17 -12.01
N VAL A 105 17.33 -11.88 -11.58
CA VAL A 105 18.46 -12.21 -12.45
C VAL A 105 18.02 -13.00 -13.69
N GLU A 106 17.17 -14.01 -13.51
CA GLU A 106 16.71 -14.88 -14.60
C GLU A 106 15.79 -14.14 -15.59
N SER A 107 14.94 -13.23 -15.09
CA SER A 107 14.11 -12.34 -15.92
C SER A 107 14.98 -11.52 -16.88
N TYR A 108 16.01 -10.85 -16.36
CA TYR A 108 16.89 -10.00 -17.16
C TYR A 108 17.90 -10.82 -17.99
N ARG A 109 18.26 -12.05 -17.56
CA ARG A 109 19.03 -12.99 -18.38
C ARG A 109 18.24 -13.39 -19.65
N LYS A 110 16.94 -13.70 -19.51
CA LYS A 110 16.07 -14.05 -20.64
C LYS A 110 15.77 -12.86 -21.55
N ARG A 111 15.50 -11.69 -20.96
CA ARG A 111 15.18 -10.45 -21.67
C ARG A 111 16.40 -9.85 -22.37
N GLY A 112 17.58 -10.03 -21.79
CA GLY A 112 18.82 -9.38 -22.21
C GLY A 112 18.90 -7.92 -21.75
N ILE A 113 20.12 -7.44 -21.49
CA ILE A 113 20.38 -6.05 -21.12
C ILE A 113 21.09 -5.37 -22.30
N SER A 114 20.30 -4.82 -23.22
CA SER A 114 20.80 -4.21 -24.47
C SER A 114 21.02 -2.70 -24.39
N SER A 115 20.66 -2.06 -23.28
CA SER A 115 20.79 -0.62 -23.11
C SER A 115 21.03 -0.23 -21.66
N VAL A 116 21.54 1.00 -21.46
CA VAL A 116 21.73 1.60 -20.14
C VAL A 116 20.39 1.75 -19.39
N SER A 117 19.28 1.99 -20.10
CA SER A 117 17.95 2.06 -19.47
C SER A 117 17.58 0.72 -18.83
N ILE A 118 17.74 -0.38 -19.58
CA ILE A 118 17.45 -1.74 -19.09
C ILE A 118 18.40 -2.12 -17.96
N LEU A 119 19.68 -1.72 -18.04
CA LEU A 119 20.63 -1.93 -16.96
C LEU A 119 20.21 -1.21 -15.67
N ASN A 120 19.71 0.02 -15.78
CA ASN A 120 19.23 0.79 -14.64
C ASN A 120 17.93 0.20 -14.05
N GLU A 121 17.05 -0.36 -14.88
CA GLU A 121 15.87 -1.11 -14.42
C GLU A 121 16.29 -2.35 -13.62
N PHE A 122 17.17 -3.18 -14.18
CA PHE A 122 17.75 -4.33 -13.48
C PHE A 122 18.37 -3.92 -12.16
N HIS A 123 19.19 -2.86 -12.15
CA HIS A 123 19.87 -2.39 -10.95
C HIS A 123 18.88 -2.00 -9.84
N ARG A 124 17.79 -1.28 -10.17
CA ARG A 124 16.78 -0.90 -9.17
C ARG A 124 16.08 -2.12 -8.60
N GLU A 125 15.59 -3.03 -9.44
CA GLU A 125 14.88 -4.25 -8.99
C GLU A 125 15.80 -5.15 -8.17
N PHE A 126 17.02 -5.40 -8.65
CA PHE A 126 18.02 -6.20 -7.94
C PHE A 126 18.40 -5.57 -6.60
N THR A 127 18.56 -4.24 -6.53
CA THR A 127 18.92 -3.54 -5.30
C THR A 127 17.80 -3.59 -4.26
N VAL A 128 16.54 -3.50 -4.66
CA VAL A 128 15.40 -3.58 -3.74
C VAL A 128 15.38 -4.94 -3.02
N VAL A 129 15.49 -6.03 -3.78
CA VAL A 129 15.51 -7.40 -3.24
C VAL A 129 16.83 -7.67 -2.50
N GLY A 130 17.96 -7.30 -3.09
CA GLY A 130 19.29 -7.53 -2.53
C GLY A 130 19.53 -6.79 -1.21
N LYS A 131 19.05 -5.54 -1.07
CA LYS A 131 19.14 -4.82 0.21
C LYS A 131 18.22 -5.40 1.27
N ALA A 132 17.09 -5.98 0.90
CA ALA A 132 16.21 -6.65 1.85
C ALA A 132 16.78 -7.99 2.37
N LEU A 133 17.73 -8.59 1.64
CA LEU A 133 18.48 -9.78 2.03
C LEU A 133 19.67 -9.51 2.97
N VAL A 134 20.18 -8.28 2.99
CA VAL A 134 21.34 -7.89 3.82
C VAL A 134 20.81 -7.15 5.04
N LYS A 135 20.89 -7.78 6.22
CA LYS A 135 20.54 -7.19 7.51
C LYS A 135 21.56 -6.15 7.96
#